data_AF-A0A371JVB0-F1
#
_entry.id   AF-A0A371JVB0-F1
#
_cell.length_a   1.000
_cell.length_b   1.000
_cell.length_c   1.000
_cell.angle_alpha   90.00
_cell.angle_beta   90.00
_cell.angle_gamma   90.00
#
_symmetry.space_group_name_H-M   'P 1'
#
loop_
_entity.id
_entity.type
_entity.pdbx_description
1 polymer ?
#
loop_
_entity_poly.entity_id
_entity_poly.type
_entity_poly.pdbx_seq_one_letter_code
_entity_poly.pdbx_strand_id
1 'polypeptide(L)'
;MSKTFRNILAVFIAILPINLIMIWYRLTQTENFSTSDMIVYPLVFGGGSCILILLLNKYLVRNSFKETFNSGKGTWYQDVLIGLGITVIYFILFFIERATLYQWIPNHNPPNTELLDTIRDMATNPLLLVIWFIPVLWIGVALFEELSRVFLLKCLWNINENSYWHITVIFLTSILIGATHIYQGTAGALSIGLKSVIVCFYFYKYRRLLPLVISHALYDGIQFAFLILHFQN
;
A
#
# COMPACT_ATOMS: atom_id res chain seq x y z
N MET A 1 -23.19 15.96 -14.06
CA MET A 1 -22.16 15.95 -12.99
C MET A 1 -20.80 16.26 -13.59
N SER A 2 -20.09 17.28 -13.12
CA SER A 2 -18.80 17.70 -13.71
C SER A 2 -17.71 16.63 -13.54
N LYS A 3 -16.66 16.67 -14.38
CA LYS A 3 -15.50 15.75 -14.25
C LYS A 3 -14.87 15.88 -12.86
N THR A 4 -14.64 17.10 -12.40
CA THR A 4 -14.10 17.40 -11.07
C THR A 4 -14.94 16.79 -9.97
N PHE A 5 -16.26 17.03 -9.97
CA PHE A 5 -17.14 16.49 -8.93
C PHE A 5 -17.15 14.96 -8.91
N ARG A 6 -17.14 14.29 -10.08
CA ARG A 6 -17.08 12.82 -10.16
C ARG A 6 -15.80 12.25 -9.54
N ASN A 7 -14.65 12.89 -9.79
CA ASN A 7 -13.37 12.45 -9.22
C ASN A 7 -13.31 12.70 -7.71
N ILE A 8 -13.78 13.86 -7.23
CA ILE A 8 -13.86 14.16 -5.80
C ILE A 8 -14.78 13.13 -5.12
N LEU A 9 -15.98 12.94 -5.64
CA LEU A 9 -16.94 11.97 -5.09
C LEU A 9 -16.36 10.55 -5.04
N ALA A 10 -15.62 10.13 -6.07
CA ALA A 10 -14.96 8.82 -6.08
C ALA A 10 -13.92 8.68 -4.95
N VAL A 11 -13.15 9.72 -4.64
CA VAL A 11 -12.20 9.74 -3.52
C VAL A 11 -12.93 9.67 -2.18
N PHE A 12 -14.04 10.39 -2.02
CA PHE A 12 -14.86 10.37 -0.81
C PHE A 12 -15.58 9.03 -0.57
N ILE A 13 -15.80 8.22 -1.60
CA ILE A 13 -16.42 6.90 -1.45
C ILE A 13 -15.35 5.82 -1.24
N ALA A 14 -14.30 5.81 -2.06
CA ALA A 14 -13.39 4.66 -2.15
C ALA A 14 -12.10 4.80 -1.32
N ILE A 15 -11.70 6.02 -0.97
CA ILE A 15 -10.38 6.27 -0.39
C ILE A 15 -10.52 6.80 1.03
N LEU A 16 -11.17 7.95 1.19
CA LEU A 16 -11.20 8.64 2.49
C LEU A 16 -11.84 7.80 3.61
N PRO A 17 -13.01 7.15 3.44
CA PRO A 17 -13.63 6.43 4.53
C PRO A 17 -12.73 5.31 5.06
N ILE A 18 -12.15 4.51 4.16
CA ILE A 18 -11.29 3.38 4.55
C ILE A 18 -10.04 3.89 5.27
N ASN A 19 -9.34 4.88 4.72
CA ASN A 19 -8.11 5.39 5.34
C ASN A 19 -8.39 6.10 6.68
N LEU A 20 -9.46 6.89 6.77
CA LEU A 20 -9.82 7.59 8.01
C LEU A 20 -10.29 6.62 9.09
N ILE A 21 -11.09 5.61 8.74
CA ILE A 21 -11.50 4.56 9.68
C ILE A 21 -10.27 3.79 10.17
N MET A 22 -9.33 3.45 9.28
CA MET A 22 -8.11 2.75 9.68
C MET A 22 -7.22 3.59 10.60
N ILE A 23 -7.03 4.88 10.30
CA ILE A 23 -6.31 5.81 11.18
C ILE A 23 -7.01 5.91 12.53
N TRP A 24 -8.33 6.13 12.54
CA TRP A 24 -9.11 6.23 13.77
C TRP A 24 -9.05 4.95 14.60
N TYR A 25 -9.21 3.79 13.97
CA TYR A 25 -9.15 2.49 14.62
C TYR A 25 -7.78 2.29 15.28
N ARG A 26 -6.69 2.54 14.54
CA ARG A 26 -5.32 2.38 15.05
C ARG A 26 -4.94 3.38 16.15
N LEU A 27 -5.64 4.51 16.25
CA LEU A 27 -5.41 5.52 17.29
C LEU A 27 -6.30 5.34 18.52
N THR A 28 -7.41 4.61 18.41
CA THR A 28 -8.41 4.52 19.50
C THR A 28 -8.58 3.12 20.08
N GLN A 29 -8.24 2.06 19.33
CA GLN A 29 -8.43 0.70 19.80
C GLN A 29 -7.23 0.20 20.60
N THR A 30 -7.54 -0.49 21.70
CA THR A 30 -6.56 -1.11 22.60
C THR A 30 -6.51 -2.63 22.44
N GLU A 31 -7.45 -3.21 21.69
CA GLU A 31 -7.48 -4.64 21.40
C GLU A 31 -6.59 -4.97 20.20
N ASN A 32 -5.83 -6.05 20.35
CA ASN A 32 -4.97 -6.56 19.32
C ASN A 32 -5.77 -7.41 18.32
N PHE A 33 -5.52 -7.22 17.03
CA PHE A 33 -6.03 -8.11 15.98
C PHE A 33 -5.55 -9.55 16.17
N SER A 34 -6.46 -10.49 16.00
CA SER A 34 -6.14 -11.92 15.92
C SER A 34 -5.51 -12.29 14.57
N THR A 35 -4.89 -13.47 14.49
CA THR A 35 -4.42 -14.07 13.23
C THR A 35 -5.53 -14.17 12.18
N SER A 36 -6.75 -14.55 12.60
CA SER A 36 -7.91 -14.56 11.69
C SER A 36 -8.22 -13.17 11.16
N ASP A 37 -8.11 -12.14 12.00
CA ASP A 37 -8.38 -10.78 11.56
C ASP A 37 -7.32 -10.31 10.55
N MET A 38 -6.05 -10.63 10.80
CA MET A 38 -4.92 -10.33 9.91
C MET A 38 -4.97 -11.04 8.56
N ILE A 39 -5.91 -11.98 8.37
CA ILE A 39 -6.16 -12.67 7.09
C ILE A 39 -7.46 -12.20 6.47
N VAL A 40 -8.56 -12.25 7.24
CA VAL A 40 -9.90 -11.97 6.75
C VAL A 40 -10.05 -10.49 6.43
N TYR A 41 -9.54 -9.58 7.28
CA TYR A 41 -9.71 -8.15 7.03
C TYR A 41 -9.03 -7.70 5.73
N PRO A 42 -7.74 -7.99 5.47
CA PRO A 42 -7.12 -7.57 4.22
C PRO A 42 -7.79 -8.20 2.99
N LEU A 43 -8.19 -9.48 3.05
CA LEU A 43 -8.86 -10.13 1.93
C LEU A 43 -10.22 -9.52 1.62
N VAL A 44 -11.08 -9.38 2.63
CA VAL A 44 -12.45 -8.93 2.45
C VAL A 44 -12.48 -7.42 2.20
N PHE A 45 -11.83 -6.63 3.05
CA PHE A 45 -11.83 -5.17 2.91
C PHE A 45 -10.89 -4.73 1.80
N GLY A 46 -9.67 -5.23 1.72
CA GLY A 46 -8.73 -4.86 0.65
C GLY A 46 -9.20 -5.35 -0.72
N GLY A 47 -9.57 -6.63 -0.83
CA GLY A 47 -10.12 -7.20 -2.06
C GLY A 47 -11.47 -6.57 -2.47
N GLY A 48 -12.38 -6.38 -1.52
CA GLY A 48 -13.66 -5.69 -1.76
C GLY A 48 -13.46 -4.23 -2.19
N SER A 49 -12.49 -3.54 -1.60
CA SER A 49 -12.13 -2.17 -1.99
C SER A 49 -11.52 -2.12 -3.39
N CYS A 50 -10.75 -3.12 -3.81
CA CYS A 50 -10.30 -3.23 -5.19
C CYS A 50 -11.49 -3.26 -6.16
N ILE A 51 -12.49 -4.09 -5.88
CA ILE A 51 -13.70 -4.17 -6.69
C ILE A 51 -14.43 -2.82 -6.72
N LEU A 52 -14.61 -2.19 -5.55
CA LEU A 52 -15.24 -0.86 -5.44
C LEU A 52 -14.50 0.18 -6.28
N ILE A 53 -13.17 0.25 -6.19
CA ILE A 53 -12.33 1.17 -6.97
C ILE A 53 -12.53 0.93 -8.47
N LEU A 54 -12.52 -0.32 -8.92
CA LEU A 54 -12.72 -0.66 -10.33
C LEU A 54 -14.12 -0.27 -10.83
N LEU A 55 -15.16 -0.50 -10.02
CA LEU A 55 -16.53 -0.10 -10.32
C LEU A 55 -16.67 1.42 -10.40
N LEU A 56 -16.13 2.15 -9.43
CA LEU A 56 -16.17 3.62 -9.43
C LEU A 56 -15.37 4.21 -10.58
N ASN A 57 -14.22 3.63 -10.91
CA ASN A 57 -13.43 4.03 -12.07
C ASN A 57 -14.25 3.91 -13.37
N LYS A 58 -14.92 2.78 -13.56
CA LYS A 58 -15.70 2.49 -14.77
C LYS A 58 -16.99 3.32 -14.85
N TYR A 59 -17.77 3.39 -13.77
CA TYR A 59 -19.14 3.92 -13.82
C TYR A 59 -19.24 5.37 -13.36
N LEU A 60 -18.51 5.76 -12.30
CA LEU A 60 -18.56 7.13 -11.77
C LEU A 60 -17.55 8.04 -12.51
N VAL A 61 -16.27 7.66 -12.51
CA VAL A 61 -15.21 8.45 -13.17
C VAL A 61 -15.32 8.37 -14.69
N ARG A 62 -15.80 7.22 -15.21
CA ARG A 62 -15.95 6.91 -16.64
C ARG A 62 -14.63 6.80 -17.39
N ASN A 63 -13.63 6.20 -16.74
CA ASN A 63 -12.36 5.86 -17.37
C ASN A 63 -12.27 4.35 -17.61
N SER A 64 -11.51 3.95 -18.62
CA SER A 64 -11.10 2.56 -18.77
C SER A 64 -10.06 2.16 -17.70
N PHE A 65 -9.86 0.86 -17.48
CA PHE A 65 -8.78 0.38 -16.61
C PHE A 65 -7.42 0.89 -17.09
N LYS A 66 -7.20 0.87 -18.41
CA LYS A 66 -5.94 1.31 -19.02
C LYS A 66 -5.69 2.79 -18.80
N GLU A 67 -6.68 3.66 -18.99
CA GLU A 67 -6.52 5.12 -18.81
C GLU A 67 -6.11 5.51 -17.38
N THR A 68 -6.65 4.80 -16.38
CA THR A 68 -6.37 5.10 -14.98
C THR A 68 -5.10 4.40 -14.51
N PHE A 69 -4.98 3.10 -14.69
CA PHE A 69 -3.98 2.28 -14.00
C PHE A 69 -2.79 1.88 -14.87
N ASN A 70 -2.91 1.92 -16.20
CA ASN A 70 -1.90 1.36 -17.08
C ASN A 70 -1.77 2.11 -18.42
N SER A 71 -1.77 3.44 -18.39
CA SER A 71 -1.74 4.27 -19.60
C SER A 71 -0.33 4.37 -20.20
N GLY A 72 0.68 3.95 -19.43
CA GLY A 72 2.08 3.90 -19.84
C GLY A 72 2.38 2.86 -20.90
N LYS A 73 3.43 3.13 -21.69
CA LYS A 73 4.02 2.14 -22.60
C LYS A 73 4.84 1.14 -21.80
N GLY A 74 4.75 -0.13 -22.15
CA GLY A 74 5.55 -1.19 -21.55
C GLY A 74 4.91 -2.57 -21.71
N THR A 75 5.71 -3.61 -21.53
CA THR A 75 5.29 -5.02 -21.55
C THR A 75 5.25 -5.59 -20.13
N TRP A 76 4.58 -6.73 -19.95
CA TRP A 76 4.47 -7.37 -18.63
C TRP A 76 5.84 -7.82 -18.08
N TYR A 77 6.76 -8.28 -18.92
CA TYR A 77 8.10 -8.69 -18.47
C TYR A 77 8.95 -7.49 -18.04
N GLN A 78 8.77 -6.33 -18.67
CA GLN A 78 9.38 -5.08 -18.19
C GLN A 78 8.83 -4.70 -16.82
N ASP A 79 7.52 -4.91 -16.59
CA ASP A 79 6.94 -4.63 -15.28
C ASP A 79 7.53 -5.52 -14.18
N VAL A 80 7.78 -6.80 -14.48
CA VAL A 80 8.43 -7.73 -13.55
C VAL A 80 9.85 -7.25 -13.22
N LEU A 81 10.66 -6.94 -14.25
CA LEU A 81 12.04 -6.46 -14.06
C LEU A 81 12.08 -5.14 -13.28
N ILE A 82 11.18 -4.22 -13.59
CA ILE A 82 11.09 -2.94 -12.87
C ILE A 82 10.60 -3.17 -11.43
N GLY A 83 9.63 -4.06 -11.23
CA GLY A 83 9.15 -4.42 -9.89
C GLY A 83 10.28 -4.95 -9.02
N LEU A 84 11.11 -5.87 -9.55
CA LEU A 84 12.31 -6.35 -8.88
C LEU A 84 13.29 -5.21 -8.56
N GLY A 85 13.51 -4.28 -9.50
CA GLY A 85 14.34 -3.10 -9.28
C GLY A 85 13.82 -2.20 -8.16
N ILE A 86 12.51 -1.95 -8.11
CA ILE A 86 11.88 -1.17 -7.03
C ILE A 86 11.99 -1.90 -5.69
N THR A 87 11.86 -3.23 -5.65
CA THR A 87 12.09 -4.02 -4.43
C THR A 87 13.51 -3.82 -3.89
N VAL A 88 14.53 -3.84 -4.75
CA VAL A 88 15.92 -3.55 -4.34
C VAL A 88 16.03 -2.14 -3.77
N ILE A 89 15.41 -1.15 -4.40
CA ILE A 89 15.37 0.23 -3.88
C ILE A 89 14.72 0.29 -2.49
N TYR A 90 13.62 -0.43 -2.27
CA TYR A 90 12.97 -0.50 -0.96
C TYR A 90 13.87 -1.10 0.12
N PHE A 91 14.63 -2.15 -0.19
CA PHE A 91 15.59 -2.71 0.77
C PHE A 91 16.76 -1.78 1.04
N ILE A 92 17.31 -1.11 0.01
CA ILE A 92 18.34 -0.09 0.20
C ILE A 92 17.81 1.01 1.14
N LEU A 93 16.60 1.51 0.87
CA LEU A 93 15.97 2.53 1.69
C LEU A 93 15.74 2.04 3.13
N PHE A 94 15.28 0.81 3.31
CA PHE A 94 15.11 0.18 4.63
C PHE A 94 16.41 0.18 5.44
N PHE A 95 17.54 -0.21 4.85
CA PHE A 95 18.83 -0.19 5.55
C PHE A 95 19.31 1.23 5.84
N ILE A 96 19.18 2.16 4.89
CA ILE A 96 19.55 3.57 5.08
C ILE A 96 18.73 4.20 6.21
N GLU A 97 17.41 4.01 6.22
CA GLU A 97 16.52 4.55 7.26
C GLU A 97 16.84 3.98 8.64
N ARG A 98 17.18 2.69 8.74
CA ARG A 98 17.62 2.11 10.01
C ARG A 98 18.95 2.67 10.51
N ALA A 99 19.89 2.91 9.60
CA ALA A 99 21.18 3.50 9.91
C ALA A 99 21.10 5.01 10.22
N THR A 100 20.05 5.68 9.75
CA THR A 100 19.86 7.12 9.89
C THR A 100 18.59 7.42 10.68
N LEU A 101 17.44 7.54 10.03
CA LEU A 101 16.15 7.95 10.60
C LEU A 101 15.83 7.34 11.97
N TYR A 102 15.98 6.02 12.12
CA TYR A 102 15.64 5.33 13.37
C TYR A 102 16.60 5.62 14.53
N GLN A 103 17.80 6.16 14.26
CA GLN A 103 18.71 6.63 15.31
C GLN A 103 18.23 7.95 15.92
N TRP A 104 17.60 8.81 15.11
CA TRP A 104 17.12 10.14 15.52
C TRP A 104 15.70 10.13 16.05
N ILE A 105 14.88 9.18 15.57
CA ILE A 105 13.50 8.99 15.99
C ILE A 105 13.35 7.53 16.44
N PRO A 106 13.84 7.18 17.65
CA PRO A 106 13.74 5.81 18.13
C PRO A 106 12.28 5.41 18.29
N ASN A 107 11.95 4.22 17.81
CA ASN A 107 10.64 3.64 18.04
C ASN A 107 10.64 2.98 19.43
N HIS A 108 10.02 3.63 20.40
CA HIS A 108 9.92 3.12 21.77
C HIS A 108 8.74 2.16 21.96
N ASN A 109 7.90 2.01 20.93
CA ASN A 109 6.77 1.11 20.99
C ASN A 109 7.26 -0.34 20.92
N PRO A 110 6.66 -1.25 21.72
CA PRO A 110 6.94 -2.67 21.59
C PRO A 110 6.61 -3.14 20.17
N PRO A 111 7.26 -4.22 19.68
CA PRO A 111 6.93 -4.83 18.41
C PRO A 111 5.44 -5.12 18.32
N ASN A 112 4.84 -4.96 17.14
CA ASN A 112 3.42 -5.26 16.96
C ASN A 112 3.16 -6.75 17.28
N THR A 113 2.55 -7.01 18.43
CA THR A 113 2.32 -8.36 18.94
C THR A 113 1.37 -9.15 18.06
N GLU A 114 0.38 -8.48 17.44
CA GLU A 114 -0.54 -9.07 16.46
C GLU A 114 0.22 -9.72 15.30
N LEU A 115 1.23 -8.99 14.80
CA LEU A 115 2.07 -9.42 13.69
C LEU A 115 2.95 -10.61 14.10
N LEU A 116 3.53 -10.56 15.30
CA LEU A 116 4.37 -11.64 15.82
C LEU A 116 3.57 -12.93 16.03
N ASP A 117 2.36 -12.83 16.57
CA ASP A 117 1.49 -14.00 16.80
C ASP A 117 1.02 -14.59 15.46
N THR A 118 0.64 -13.74 14.51
CA THR A 118 0.31 -14.18 13.15
C THR A 118 1.50 -14.90 12.48
N ILE A 119 2.73 -14.38 12.65
CA ILE A 119 3.94 -14.99 12.12
C ILE A 119 4.21 -16.37 12.76
N ARG A 120 4.02 -16.51 14.07
CA ARG A 120 4.18 -17.79 14.77
C ARG A 120 3.16 -18.83 14.31
N ASP A 121 1.91 -18.41 14.12
CA ASP A 121 0.87 -19.29 13.60
C ASP A 121 1.19 -19.75 12.18
N MET A 122 1.67 -18.84 11.32
CA MET A 122 2.12 -19.19 9.96
C MET A 122 3.33 -20.14 9.97
N ALA A 123 4.25 -19.98 10.91
CA ALA A 123 5.44 -20.82 11.03
C ALA A 123 5.09 -22.28 11.36
N THR A 124 3.94 -22.52 12.00
CA THR A 124 3.48 -23.85 12.43
C THR A 124 2.35 -24.42 11.56
N ASN A 125 1.72 -23.61 10.69
CA ASN A 125 0.62 -24.03 9.83
C ASN A 125 0.88 -23.72 8.34
N PRO A 126 1.26 -24.73 7.53
CA PRO A 126 1.55 -24.55 6.10
C PRO A 126 0.37 -24.04 5.27
N LEU A 127 -0.88 -24.40 5.62
CA LEU A 127 -2.05 -23.90 4.92
C LEU A 127 -2.23 -22.39 5.16
N LEU A 128 -2.03 -21.95 6.39
CA LEU A 128 -2.07 -20.55 6.77
C LEU A 128 -1.00 -19.75 6.02
N LEU A 129 0.22 -20.30 5.94
CA LEU A 129 1.32 -19.71 5.17
C LEU A 129 0.94 -19.49 3.70
N VAL A 130 0.36 -20.50 3.05
CA VAL A 130 -0.06 -20.41 1.63
C VAL A 130 -1.18 -19.38 1.45
N ILE A 131 -2.17 -19.36 2.33
CA ILE A 131 -3.26 -18.36 2.30
C ILE A 131 -2.70 -16.96 2.50
N TRP A 132 -1.73 -16.80 3.40
CA TRP A 132 -1.15 -15.49 3.67
C TRP A 132 -0.27 -15.00 2.50
N PHE A 133 0.68 -15.81 2.03
CA PHE A 133 1.63 -15.41 0.99
C PHE A 133 1.03 -15.28 -0.41
N ILE A 134 -0.13 -15.91 -0.68
CA ILE A 134 -0.77 -15.85 -1.99
C ILE A 134 -1.92 -14.83 -1.96
N PRO A 135 -3.17 -15.17 -1.56
CA PRO A 135 -4.27 -14.24 -1.73
C PRO A 135 -4.19 -13.04 -0.78
N VAL A 136 -3.77 -13.19 0.49
CA VAL A 136 -3.73 -12.06 1.44
C VAL A 136 -2.70 -11.02 0.98
N LEU A 137 -1.45 -11.43 0.82
CA LEU A 137 -0.36 -10.54 0.45
C LEU A 137 -0.55 -9.89 -0.92
N TRP A 138 -0.90 -10.67 -1.96
CA TRP A 138 -0.96 -10.13 -3.31
C TRP A 138 -2.23 -9.32 -3.57
N ILE A 139 -3.38 -9.76 -3.06
CA ILE A 139 -4.68 -9.13 -3.36
C ILE A 139 -5.07 -8.18 -2.24
N GLY A 140 -5.09 -8.66 -1.01
CA GLY A 140 -5.58 -7.93 0.15
C GLY A 140 -4.68 -6.78 0.59
N VAL A 141 -3.37 -6.92 0.37
CA VAL A 141 -2.36 -5.91 0.76
C VAL A 141 -1.81 -5.20 -0.48
N ALA A 142 -0.96 -5.87 -1.26
CA ALA A 142 -0.17 -5.21 -2.31
C ALA A 142 -1.04 -4.61 -3.44
N LEU A 143 -1.97 -5.38 -4.01
CA LEU A 143 -2.86 -4.85 -5.05
C LEU A 143 -3.76 -3.75 -4.51
N PHE A 144 -4.37 -3.96 -3.34
CA PHE A 144 -5.26 -2.97 -2.73
C PHE A 144 -4.57 -1.63 -2.48
N GLU A 145 -3.42 -1.63 -1.82
CA GLU A 145 -2.71 -0.40 -1.50
C GLU A 145 -2.24 0.33 -2.76
N GLU A 146 -1.66 -0.38 -3.74
CA GLU A 146 -1.18 0.27 -4.96
C GLU A 146 -2.32 0.71 -5.88
N LEU A 147 -3.42 -0.05 -5.97
CA LEU A 147 -4.59 0.33 -6.75
C LEU A 147 -5.27 1.56 -6.14
N SER A 148 -5.45 1.60 -4.82
CA SER A 148 -6.03 2.75 -4.12
C SER A 148 -5.15 3.99 -4.23
N ARG A 149 -3.82 3.85 -4.10
CA ARG A 149 -2.83 4.93 -4.32
C ARG A 149 -2.95 5.51 -5.72
N VAL A 150 -2.90 4.65 -6.75
CA VAL A 150 -2.99 5.09 -8.16
C VAL A 150 -4.34 5.73 -8.46
N PHE A 151 -5.43 5.17 -7.93
CA PHE A 151 -6.77 5.71 -8.11
C PHE A 151 -6.90 7.11 -7.50
N LEU A 152 -6.39 7.30 -6.28
CA LEU A 152 -6.35 8.60 -5.61
C LEU A 152 -5.55 9.62 -6.43
N LEU A 153 -4.33 9.26 -6.85
CA LEU A 153 -3.48 10.11 -7.69
C LEU A 153 -4.22 10.55 -8.96
N LYS A 154 -4.82 9.61 -9.69
CA LYS A 154 -5.53 9.92 -10.95
C LYS A 154 -6.79 10.75 -10.73
N CYS A 155 -7.56 10.48 -9.67
CA CYS A 155 -8.74 11.29 -9.37
C CYS A 155 -8.35 12.73 -9.09
N LEU A 156 -7.32 12.96 -8.27
CA LEU A 156 -6.89 14.30 -7.92
C LEU A 156 -6.18 15.01 -9.07
N TRP A 157 -5.35 14.33 -9.86
CA TRP A 157 -4.74 14.90 -11.07
C TRP A 157 -5.78 15.31 -12.12
N ASN A 158 -6.92 14.62 -12.20
CA ASN A 158 -8.01 15.00 -13.10
C ASN A 158 -8.74 16.30 -12.71
N ILE A 159 -8.47 16.86 -11.51
CA ILE A 159 -9.05 18.12 -11.04
C ILE A 159 -8.32 19.32 -11.66
N ASN A 160 -7.00 19.22 -11.85
CA ASN A 160 -6.17 20.31 -12.36
C ASN A 160 -4.95 19.71 -13.06
N GLU A 161 -4.66 20.14 -14.29
CA GLU A 161 -3.58 19.60 -15.13
C GLU A 161 -2.20 20.20 -14.80
N ASN A 162 -2.14 21.18 -13.91
CA ASN A 162 -0.91 21.85 -13.52
C ASN A 162 0.12 20.87 -12.91
N SER A 163 1.38 20.95 -13.35
CA SER A 163 2.45 20.07 -12.88
C SER A 163 2.76 20.22 -11.38
N TYR A 164 2.70 21.44 -10.84
CA TYR A 164 2.85 21.66 -9.40
C TYR A 164 1.71 21.02 -8.62
N TRP A 165 0.48 21.08 -9.13
CA TRP A 165 -0.64 20.35 -8.53
C TRP A 165 -0.38 18.86 -8.51
N HIS A 166 0.14 18.29 -9.59
CA HIS A 166 0.46 16.87 -9.62
C HIS A 166 1.50 16.47 -8.57
N ILE A 167 2.54 17.30 -8.37
CA ILE A 167 3.55 17.10 -7.34
C ILE A 167 2.95 17.24 -5.94
N THR A 168 2.10 18.25 -5.69
CA THR A 168 1.39 18.40 -4.42
C THR A 168 0.57 17.16 -4.09
N VAL A 169 -0.15 16.60 -5.07
CA VAL A 169 -0.94 15.37 -4.90
C VAL A 169 -0.07 14.16 -4.55
N ILE A 170 1.15 14.06 -5.08
CA ILE A 170 2.12 13.01 -4.71
C ILE A 170 2.45 13.09 -3.22
N PHE A 171 2.76 14.29 -2.71
CA PHE A 171 3.08 14.47 -1.30
C PHE A 171 1.86 14.26 -0.39
N LEU A 172 0.69 14.78 -0.76
CA LEU A 172 -0.55 14.55 -0.01
C LEU A 172 -0.91 13.06 0.09
N THR A 173 -0.80 12.34 -1.02
CA THR A 173 -1.02 10.89 -1.04
C THR A 173 -0.01 10.17 -0.15
N SER A 174 1.25 10.59 -0.18
CA SER A 174 2.30 9.97 0.63
C SER A 174 2.16 10.25 2.12
N ILE A 175 1.69 11.44 2.49
CA ILE A 175 1.34 11.77 3.88
C ILE A 175 0.17 10.91 4.35
N LEU A 176 -0.88 10.76 3.54
CA LEU A 176 -2.03 9.92 3.88
C LEU A 176 -1.60 8.46 4.12
N ILE A 177 -0.77 7.90 3.23
CA ILE A 177 -0.27 6.53 3.35
C ILE A 177 0.68 6.37 4.55
N GLY A 178 1.50 7.38 4.86
CA GLY A 178 2.27 7.36 6.11
C GLY A 178 1.37 7.40 7.34
N ALA A 179 0.30 8.20 7.32
CA ALA A 179 -0.63 8.34 8.44
C ALA A 179 -1.40 7.05 8.75
N THR A 180 -1.77 6.25 7.74
CA THR A 180 -2.38 4.92 7.97
C THR A 180 -1.44 3.93 8.64
N HIS A 181 -0.14 4.22 8.63
CA HIS A 181 0.92 3.40 9.23
C HIS A 181 1.45 3.97 10.54
N ILE A 182 0.76 4.94 11.16
CA ILE A 182 1.20 5.56 12.42
C ILE A 182 1.33 4.58 13.58
N TYR A 183 0.60 3.46 13.55
CA TYR A 183 0.71 2.37 14.52
C TYR A 183 2.10 1.70 14.53
N GLN A 184 2.89 1.83 13.45
CA GLN A 184 4.26 1.34 13.38
C GLN A 184 5.26 2.29 14.07
N GLY A 185 4.79 3.34 14.72
CA GLY A 185 5.60 4.41 15.28
C GLY A 185 5.91 5.50 14.25
N THR A 186 6.36 6.65 14.73
CA THR A 186 6.63 7.84 13.91
C THR A 186 7.68 7.59 12.82
N ALA A 187 8.76 6.89 13.14
CA ALA A 187 9.79 6.51 12.16
C ALA A 187 9.25 5.53 11.10
N GLY A 188 8.38 4.59 11.50
CA GLY A 188 7.72 3.66 10.57
C GLY A 188 6.78 4.38 9.60
N ALA A 189 5.91 5.25 10.12
CA ALA A 189 5.03 6.08 9.31
C ALA A 189 5.79 6.94 8.29
N LEU A 190 6.91 7.54 8.71
CA LEU A 190 7.76 8.34 7.83
C LEU A 190 8.46 7.48 6.77
N SER A 191 8.99 6.30 7.14
CA SER A 191 9.56 5.32 6.20
C SER A 191 8.55 4.92 5.11
N ILE A 192 7.33 4.57 5.51
CA ILE A 192 6.26 4.22 4.58
C ILE A 192 5.86 5.42 3.70
N GLY A 193 5.81 6.63 4.28
CA GLY A 193 5.60 7.87 3.53
C GLY A 193 6.68 8.12 2.47
N LEU A 194 7.97 7.91 2.81
CA LEU A 194 9.08 8.07 1.87
C LEU A 194 9.03 7.03 0.73
N LYS A 195 8.73 5.77 1.03
CA LYS A 195 8.47 4.74 0.02
C LYS A 195 7.32 5.13 -0.89
N SER A 196 6.23 5.65 -0.32
CA SER A 196 5.09 6.17 -1.09
C SER A 196 5.51 7.26 -2.08
N VAL A 197 6.39 8.19 -1.68
CA VAL A 197 6.90 9.23 -2.59
C VAL A 197 7.58 8.60 -3.80
N ILE A 198 8.44 7.59 -3.60
CA ILE A 198 9.14 6.89 -4.68
C ILE A 198 8.15 6.27 -5.67
N VAL A 199 7.15 5.52 -5.19
CA VAL A 199 6.19 4.88 -6.10
C VAL A 199 5.21 5.84 -6.74
N CYS A 200 4.85 6.92 -6.05
CA CYS A 200 4.03 7.98 -6.63
C CYS A 200 4.78 8.68 -7.78
N PHE A 201 6.07 8.97 -7.63
CA PHE A 201 6.90 9.51 -8.71
C PHE A 201 7.14 8.51 -9.84
N TYR A 202 7.35 7.23 -9.50
CA TYR A 202 7.39 6.18 -10.50
C TYR A 202 6.11 6.18 -11.34
N PHE A 203 4.95 6.16 -10.69
CA PHE A 203 3.67 6.15 -11.38
C PHE A 203 3.43 7.44 -12.17
N TYR A 204 3.83 8.59 -11.63
CA TYR A 204 3.74 9.88 -12.32
C TYR A 204 4.46 9.85 -13.67
N LYS A 205 5.64 9.23 -13.74
CA LYS A 205 6.46 9.12 -14.96
C LYS A 205 6.04 7.98 -15.88
N TYR A 206 5.85 6.78 -15.35
CA TYR A 206 5.70 5.57 -16.16
C TYR A 206 4.25 5.12 -16.33
N ARG A 207 3.34 5.47 -15.40
CA ARG A 207 1.90 5.16 -15.49
C ARG A 207 1.61 3.66 -15.65
N ARG A 208 2.34 2.82 -14.90
CA ARG A 208 2.23 1.36 -14.86
C ARG A 208 1.93 0.91 -13.42
N LEU A 209 0.85 0.15 -13.22
CA LEU A 209 0.46 -0.37 -11.89
C LEU A 209 1.24 -1.63 -11.49
N LEU A 210 1.37 -2.60 -12.40
CA LEU A 210 1.92 -3.92 -12.10
C LEU A 210 3.31 -3.92 -11.42
N PRO A 211 4.27 -3.07 -11.82
CA PRO A 211 5.58 -3.01 -11.14
C PRO A 211 5.45 -2.64 -9.67
N LEU A 212 4.49 -1.76 -9.33
CA LEU A 212 4.24 -1.34 -7.95
C LEU A 212 3.76 -2.52 -7.11
N VAL A 213 2.75 -3.24 -7.61
CA VAL A 213 2.16 -4.41 -6.93
C VAL A 213 3.20 -5.49 -6.71
N ILE A 214 4.00 -5.82 -7.73
CA ILE A 214 5.10 -6.80 -7.63
C ILE A 214 6.10 -6.34 -6.57
N SER A 215 6.53 -5.08 -6.63
CA SER A 215 7.56 -4.58 -5.72
C SER A 215 7.12 -4.59 -4.26
N HIS A 216 5.86 -4.25 -4.01
CA HIS A 216 5.22 -4.25 -2.71
C HIS A 216 5.11 -5.68 -2.16
N ALA A 217 4.49 -6.59 -2.94
CA ALA A 217 4.33 -7.99 -2.52
C ALA A 217 5.68 -8.67 -2.23
N LEU A 218 6.71 -8.42 -3.04
CA LEU A 218 8.03 -8.98 -2.81
C LEU A 218 8.72 -8.39 -1.57
N TYR A 219 8.65 -7.07 -1.40
CA TYR A 219 9.28 -6.40 -0.25
C TYR A 219 8.69 -6.88 1.08
N ASP A 220 7.37 -6.96 1.17
CA ASP A 220 6.70 -7.47 2.36
C ASP A 220 6.91 -8.98 2.50
N GLY A 221 6.70 -9.75 1.43
CA GLY A 221 6.86 -11.20 1.44
C GLY A 221 8.26 -11.64 1.90
N ILE A 222 9.33 -10.98 1.43
CA ILE A 222 10.71 -11.30 1.85
C ILE A 222 10.92 -11.00 3.34
N GLN A 223 10.40 -9.88 3.84
CA GLN A 223 10.50 -9.54 5.27
C GLN A 223 9.77 -10.55 6.15
N PHE A 224 8.53 -10.91 5.77
CA PHE A 224 7.75 -11.93 6.48
C PHE A 224 8.42 -13.29 6.43
N ALA A 225 8.93 -13.71 5.26
CA ALA A 225 9.63 -14.99 5.12
C ALA A 225 10.87 -15.06 6.02
N PHE A 226 11.65 -13.98 6.09
CA PHE A 226 12.80 -13.89 6.97
C PHE A 226 12.41 -14.03 8.45
N LEU A 227 11.33 -13.36 8.89
CA LEU A 227 10.83 -13.47 10.26
C LEU A 227 10.32 -14.88 10.58
N ILE A 228 9.58 -15.52 9.66
CA ILE A 228 9.09 -16.89 9.84
C ILE A 228 10.25 -17.87 10.00
N LEU A 229 11.27 -17.77 9.15
CA LEU A 229 12.47 -18.62 9.25
C LEU A 229 13.21 -18.41 10.59
N HIS A 230 13.18 -17.20 11.15
CA HIS A 230 13.75 -16.95 12.46
C HIS A 230 12.99 -17.65 13.59
N PHE A 231 11.67 -17.82 13.50
CA PHE A 231 10.87 -18.53 14.50
C PHE A 231 10.87 -20.05 14.36
N GLN A 232 11.32 -20.59 13.23
CA GLN A 232 11.45 -22.04 13.00
C GLN A 232 12.78 -22.62 13.49
N ASN A 233 13.77 -21.76 13.76
CA ASN A 233 15.08 -22.12 14.32
C ASN A 233 15.11 -21.87 15.83
#